data_AF-A0A2H3AU61-F1
#
_entry.id   AF-A0A2H3AU61-F1
#
_cell.length_a   1.000
_cell.length_b   1.000
_cell.length_c   1.000
_cell.angle_alpha   90.00
_cell.angle_beta   90.00
_cell.angle_gamma   90.00
#
_symmetry.space_group_name_H-M   'P 1'
#
loop_
_entity.id
_entity.type
_entity.pdbx_description
1 polymer ?
#
loop_
_entity_poly.entity_id
_entity_poly.type
_entity_poly.pdbx_seq_one_letter_code
_entity_poly.pdbx_strand_id
1 'polypeptide(L)'
;VSALLAEATSNQTYLDAAIESASFIQSHLLDPSNTVMAFMSSKLNESCSVYTTAYSPNTGIFLEGLIILADITCNTSTEALYVVADPCCPHTES
;
A
#
# COMPACT_ATOMS: atom_id res chain seq x y z
N VAL A 1 9.16 0.22 -0.83
CA VAL A 1 10.33 -0.34 -1.57
C VAL A 1 9.88 -1.16 -2.77
N SER A 2 9.09 -2.23 -2.60
CA SER A 2 8.67 -3.08 -3.74
C SER A 2 7.91 -2.31 -4.84
N ALA A 3 7.03 -1.38 -4.48
CA ALA A 3 6.32 -0.54 -5.46
C ALA A 3 7.28 0.30 -6.33
N LEU A 4 8.23 1.01 -5.71
CA LEU A 4 9.28 1.75 -6.42
C LEU A 4 10.13 0.85 -7.32
N LEU A 5 10.47 -0.36 -6.85
CA LEU A 5 11.21 -1.32 -7.68
C LEU A 5 10.37 -1.81 -8.86
N ALA A 6 9.08 -2.05 -8.66
CA ALA A 6 8.15 -2.45 -9.71
C ALA A 6 8.03 -1.35 -10.78
N GLU A 7 7.88 -0.09 -10.37
CA GLU A 7 7.85 1.08 -11.24
C GLU A 7 9.15 1.22 -12.04
N ALA A 8 10.30 1.22 -11.36
CA ALA A 8 11.59 1.46 -11.99
C ALA A 8 12.06 0.34 -12.92
N THR A 9 11.59 -0.89 -12.70
CA THR A 9 12.11 -2.08 -13.43
C THR A 9 11.07 -2.80 -14.28
N SER A 10 9.79 -2.43 -14.15
CA SER A 10 8.65 -3.15 -14.75
C SER A 10 8.68 -4.66 -14.45
N ASN A 11 9.23 -5.06 -13.30
CA ASN A 11 9.42 -6.46 -12.94
C ASN A 11 8.23 -6.99 -12.14
N GLN A 12 7.63 -8.08 -12.63
CA GLN A 12 6.44 -8.69 -12.04
C GLN A 12 6.66 -9.14 -10.59
N THR A 13 7.84 -9.66 -10.23
CA THR A 13 8.13 -10.10 -8.86
C THR A 13 8.02 -8.96 -7.86
N TYR A 14 8.46 -7.75 -8.23
CA TYR A 14 8.33 -6.59 -7.36
C TYR A 14 6.90 -6.07 -7.30
N LEU A 15 6.16 -6.17 -8.41
CA LEU A 15 4.74 -5.81 -8.45
C LEU A 15 3.93 -6.74 -7.52
N ASP A 16 4.10 -8.05 -7.64
CA ASP A 16 3.42 -9.04 -6.81
C ASP A 16 3.75 -8.82 -5.32
N ALA A 17 5.03 -8.64 -4.99
CA ALA A 17 5.46 -8.36 -3.62
C ALA A 17 4.86 -7.05 -3.07
N ALA A 18 4.69 -6.02 -3.90
CA ALA A 18 4.07 -4.77 -3.50
C ALA A 18 2.56 -4.94 -3.24
N ILE A 19 1.85 -5.66 -4.10
CA ILE A 19 0.42 -5.97 -3.95
C ILE A 19 0.18 -6.80 -2.68
N GLU A 20 0.95 -7.86 -2.47
CA GLU A 20 0.82 -8.71 -1.28
C GLU A 20 1.11 -7.94 0.01
N SER A 21 2.15 -7.10 0.01
CA SER A 21 2.49 -6.25 1.15
C SER A 21 1.37 -5.25 1.47
N ALA A 22 0.81 -4.60 0.44
CA ALA A 22 -0.29 -3.66 0.61
C ALA A 22 -1.54 -4.35 1.17
N SER A 23 -1.90 -5.51 0.63
CA SER A 23 -3.02 -6.32 1.09
C SER A 23 -2.89 -6.74 2.56
N PHE A 24 -1.68 -7.16 2.97
CA PHE A 24 -1.40 -7.52 4.36
C PHE A 24 -1.58 -6.33 5.31
N ILE A 25 -1.02 -5.16 4.96
CA ILE A 25 -1.16 -3.95 5.79
C ILE A 25 -2.63 -3.54 5.90
N GLN A 26 -3.38 -3.57 4.79
CA GLN A 26 -4.82 -3.26 4.79
C GLN A 26 -5.62 -4.20 5.66
N SER A 27 -5.31 -5.50 5.62
CA SER A 27 -6.09 -6.51 6.32
C SER A 27 -5.79 -6.58 7.81
N HIS A 28 -4.60 -6.13 8.24
CA HIS A 28 -4.11 -6.45 9.59
C HIS A 28 -3.55 -5.28 10.39
N LEU A 29 -3.13 -4.19 9.73
CA LEU A 29 -2.46 -3.07 10.40
C LEU A 29 -3.19 -1.75 10.23
N LEU A 30 -4.20 -1.68 9.37
CA LEU A 30 -5.05 -0.51 9.22
C LEU A 30 -6.13 -0.50 10.30
N ASP A 31 -6.19 0.59 11.05
CA ASP A 31 -7.29 0.84 11.98
C ASP A 31 -8.52 1.45 11.27
N PRO A 32 -9.68 1.58 11.96
CA PRO A 32 -10.87 2.19 11.37
C PRO A 32 -10.72 3.66 10.95
N SER A 33 -9.65 4.34 11.38
CA SER A 33 -9.32 5.72 11.02
C SER A 33 -8.34 5.81 9.84
N ASN A 34 -8.07 4.69 9.17
CA ASN A 34 -7.09 4.57 8.09
C ASN A 34 -5.64 4.88 8.51
N THR A 35 -5.31 4.63 9.77
CA THR A 35 -3.96 4.78 10.30
C THR A 35 -3.26 3.43 10.34
N VAL A 36 -2.01 3.37 9.87
CA VAL A 36 -1.19 2.16 9.93
C VAL A 36 -0.58 2.02 11.32
N MET A 37 -0.91 0.93 12.00
CA MET A 37 -0.45 0.58 13.34
C MET A 37 1.04 0.23 13.36
N ALA A 38 1.66 0.26 14.55
CA ALA A 38 3.11 0.13 14.68
C ALA A 38 3.65 -1.21 14.17
N PHE A 39 3.16 -2.31 14.74
CA PHE A 39 3.59 -3.66 14.41
C PHE A 39 2.60 -4.69 14.96
N MET A 40 2.72 -5.91 14.44
CA MET A 40 2.05 -7.10 14.92
C MET A 40 3.03 -7.94 15.74
N SER A 41 2.56 -8.50 16.85
CA SER A 41 3.40 -9.42 17.64
C SER A 41 3.66 -10.72 16.89
N SER A 42 4.91 -11.18 16.89
CA SER A 42 5.28 -12.54 16.49
C SER A 42 5.32 -13.52 17.66
N LYS A 43 5.05 -13.07 18.89
CA LYS A 43 5.10 -13.95 20.06
C LYS A 43 3.89 -14.88 20.08
N LEU A 44 4.15 -16.17 20.29
CA LEU A 44 3.13 -17.21 20.28
C LEU A 44 1.99 -16.93 21.29
N ASN A 45 2.33 -16.41 22.47
CA ASN A 45 1.38 -16.08 23.53
C ASN A 45 0.58 -14.78 23.29
N GLU A 46 0.99 -13.97 22.32
CA GLU A 46 0.33 -12.71 21.95
C GLU A 46 -0.50 -12.86 20.67
N SER A 47 -0.52 -14.06 20.06
CA SER A 47 -1.43 -14.48 18.97
C SER A 47 -1.63 -13.43 17.87
N CYS A 48 -0.53 -12.87 17.35
CA CYS A 48 -0.58 -11.86 16.29
C CYS A 48 -1.36 -10.58 16.69
N SER A 49 -1.35 -10.22 17.97
CA SER A 49 -1.97 -8.98 18.43
C SER A 49 -1.28 -7.76 17.81
N VAL A 50 -2.10 -6.78 17.46
CA VAL A 50 -1.66 -5.51 16.87
C VAL A 50 -1.41 -4.51 17.98
N TYR A 51 -0.26 -3.85 17.95
CA TYR A 51 0.04 -2.76 18.86
C TYR A 51 -0.51 -1.45 18.32
N THR A 52 -1.47 -0.86 19.02
CA THR A 52 -2.27 0.27 18.55
C THR A 52 -1.57 1.63 18.61
N THR A 53 -0.25 1.64 18.83
CA THR A 53 0.51 2.89 18.78
C THR A 53 0.60 3.34 17.32
N ALA A 54 0.08 4.53 17.05
CA ALA A 54 0.16 5.15 15.73
C ALA A 54 1.46 5.96 15.61
N TYR A 55 2.21 5.70 14.53
CA TYR A 55 3.36 6.51 14.13
C TYR A 55 3.10 7.08 12.74
N SER A 56 3.13 8.41 12.60
CA SER A 56 2.86 9.08 11.33
C SER A 56 3.68 8.57 10.14
N PRO A 57 4.96 8.15 10.29
CA PRO A 57 5.72 7.62 9.16
C PRO A 57 5.14 6.32 8.59
N ASN A 58 4.49 5.48 9.41
CA ASN A 58 3.93 4.21 8.93
C ASN A 58 2.83 4.47 7.89
N THR A 59 1.90 5.37 8.21
CA THR A 59 0.85 5.77 7.29
C THR A 59 1.44 6.49 6.08
N GLY A 60 2.41 7.38 6.27
CA GLY A 60 3.04 8.11 5.16
C GLY A 60 3.72 7.21 4.13
N ILE A 61 4.55 6.27 4.58
CA ILE A 61 5.25 5.32 3.70
C ILE A 61 4.27 4.37 3.01
N PHE A 62 3.21 3.98 3.71
CA PHE A 62 2.17 3.14 3.13
C PHE A 62 1.40 3.87 2.02
N LEU A 63 1.02 5.13 2.24
CA LEU A 63 0.38 5.98 1.23
C LEU A 63 1.27 6.19 0.00
N GLU A 64 2.56 6.45 0.19
CA GLU A 64 3.52 6.59 -0.91
C GLU A 64 3.56 5.31 -1.77
N GLY A 65 3.67 4.13 -1.13
CA GLY A 65 3.67 2.85 -1.83
C GLY A 65 2.36 2.57 -2.58
N LEU A 66 1.22 2.97 -2.01
CA LEU A 66 -0.09 2.82 -2.64
C LEU A 66 -0.26 3.74 -3.87
N ILE A 67 0.27 4.97 -3.83
CA ILE A 67 0.20 5.90 -4.98
C ILE A 67 0.94 5.29 -6.17
N ILE A 68 2.16 4.80 -5.94
CA ILE A 68 2.98 4.18 -6.98
C ILE A 68 2.30 2.92 -7.52
N LEU A 69 1.75 2.09 -6.63
CA LEU A 69 0.99 0.90 -7.05
C LEU A 69 -0.22 1.26 -7.92
N ALA A 70 -0.96 2.31 -7.57
CA ALA A 70 -2.10 2.78 -8.36
C ALA A 70 -1.66 3.22 -9.75
N ASP A 71 -0.59 4.02 -9.83
CA ASP A 71 -0.02 4.52 -11.08
C ASP A 71 0.41 3.37 -12.02
N ILE A 72 1.22 2.43 -11.52
CA ILE A 72 1.77 1.36 -12.37
C ILE A 72 0.77 0.27 -12.74
N THR A 73 -0.33 0.11 -11.98
CA THR A 73 -1.35 -0.91 -12.27
C THR A 73 -2.54 -0.36 -13.05
N CYS A 74 -2.64 0.96 -13.20
CA CYS A 74 -3.83 1.64 -13.74
C CYS A 74 -5.13 1.15 -13.06
N ASN A 75 -5.05 0.73 -11.80
CA ASN A 75 -6.15 0.06 -11.13
C ASN A 75 -7.07 1.08 -10.45
N THR A 76 -8.26 1.24 -11.00
CA THR A 76 -9.28 2.19 -10.54
C THR A 76 -9.92 1.81 -9.20
N SER A 77 -9.75 0.59 -8.68
CA SER A 77 -10.17 0.26 -7.30
C SER A 77 -9.24 0.87 -6.24
N THR A 78 -7.99 1.16 -6.59
CA THR A 78 -7.05 1.89 -5.72
C THR A 78 -7.37 3.39 -5.68
N GLU A 79 -7.94 3.94 -6.76
CA GLU A 79 -8.42 5.34 -6.82
C GLU A 79 -9.49 5.65 -5.76
N ALA A 80 -10.26 4.66 -5.29
CA ALA A 80 -11.26 4.86 -4.25
C ALA A 80 -10.66 5.26 -2.89
N LEU A 81 -9.36 5.05 -2.69
CA LEU A 81 -8.61 5.54 -1.52
C LEU A 81 -8.06 6.98 -1.73
N TYR A 82 -8.21 7.56 -2.93
CA TYR A 82 -7.56 8.79 -3.38
C TYR A 82 -8.53 9.81 -4.01
N VAL A 83 -9.41 10.46 -3.24
CA VAL A 83 -10.22 11.59 -3.75
C VAL A 83 -9.37 12.84 -4.15
N VAL A 84 -8.08 12.70 -4.49
CA VAL A 84 -7.17 13.82 -4.73
C VAL A 84 -6.30 13.68 -6.00
N ALA A 85 -6.21 12.54 -6.67
CA ALA A 85 -5.38 12.41 -7.88
C ALA A 85 -6.24 12.15 -9.12
N ASP A 86 -6.03 13.01 -10.12
CA ASP A 86 -6.64 12.99 -11.46
C ASP A 86 -6.38 11.64 -12.17
N PRO A 87 -7.35 11.08 -12.91
CA PRO A 87 -7.24 9.74 -13.48
C PRO A 87 -6.37 9.79 -14.74
N CYS A 88 -5.10 9.40 -14.63
CA CYS A 88 -4.27 9.06 -15.78
C CYS A 88 -4.49 7.56 -16.08
N CYS A 89 -5.24 7.14 -17.10
CA CYS A 89 -4.89 7.15 -18.52
C CYS A 89 -6.12 6.77 -19.39
N PRO A 90 -6.16 7.02 -20.74
CA PRO A 90 -5.01 7.24 -21.64
C PRO A 90 -5.11 8.48 -22.55
N HIS A 91 -3.95 9.07 -22.86
CA HIS A 91 -3.78 9.76 -24.14
C HIS A 91 -3.70 8.71 -25.25
N THR A 92 -4.68 8.76 -26.15
CA THR A 92 -4.61 8.10 -27.45
C THR A 92 -3.67 8.92 -28.33
N GLU A 93 -2.57 8.31 -28.78
CA GLU A 93 -1.85 8.80 -29.95
C GLU A 93 -2.74 8.62 -31.19
N SER A 94 -2.93 9.70 -31.95
CA SER A 94 -3.20 9.69 -33.39
C SER A 94 -2.55 10.91 -34.03
#